data_AF-A0A3P2A2U9-F1
#
_entry.id   AF-A0A3P2A2U9-F1
#
_cell.length_a   1.000
_cell.length_b   1.000
_cell.length_c   1.000
_cell.angle_alpha   90.00
_cell.angle_beta   90.00
_cell.angle_gamma   90.00
#
_symmetry.space_group_name_H-M   'P 1'
#
loop_
_entity.id
_entity.type
_entity.pdbx_description
1 polymer ?
#
loop_
_entity_poly.entity_id
_entity_poly.type
_entity_poly.pdbx_seq_one_letter_code
_entity_poly.pdbx_strand_id
1 'polypeptide(L)'
;MEEMHDIANPKKLSWRVFYDKPSEGPDAAWFDAVKRGDLATVKRMVQNGQNLEAKDEASLGQTALGWAAFIGYEDMVDYLIAQGASLQATDRGDVYNVLKSAVLGKNTNIVRKVYELLKDSTDLNDQSVESDGETLLMVAASNNRIETVKYLLSLGANPNLVTTTQDTKLGAYNQSALSYACTRNHPEMQKLLIERKAINHRTGKSSCE
;
A
#
# COMPACT_ATOMS: atom_id res chain seq x y z
N MET A 1 10.35 -6.75 -13.07
CA MET A 1 11.19 -5.73 -12.42
C MET A 1 10.76 -4.32 -12.85
N GLU A 2 10.71 -4.04 -14.16
CA GLU A 2 10.32 -2.72 -14.71
C GLU A 2 8.91 -2.25 -14.32
N GLU A 3 7.92 -3.15 -14.29
CA GLU A 3 6.54 -2.80 -13.92
C GLU A 3 6.35 -2.45 -12.44
N MET A 4 7.19 -3.03 -11.57
CA MET A 4 7.17 -2.78 -10.12
C MET A 4 7.91 -1.49 -9.76
N HIS A 5 8.84 -1.02 -10.60
CA HIS A 5 9.46 0.30 -10.46
C HIS A 5 8.52 1.43 -10.93
N ASP A 6 7.66 1.16 -11.92
CA ASP A 6 6.71 2.15 -12.47
C ASP A 6 5.60 2.57 -11.48
N ILE A 7 5.36 1.81 -10.42
CA ILE A 7 4.31 2.15 -9.44
C ILE A 7 4.64 3.44 -8.67
N ALA A 8 5.91 3.76 -8.50
CA ALA A 8 6.42 4.96 -7.81
C ALA A 8 6.62 6.17 -8.76
N ASN A 9 6.04 6.10 -9.97
CA ASN A 9 6.11 7.18 -10.94
C ASN A 9 5.27 8.39 -10.48
N PRO A 10 5.77 9.63 -10.64
CA PRO A 10 5.01 10.86 -10.36
C PRO A 10 3.59 10.90 -10.93
N LYS A 11 3.33 10.22 -12.05
CA LYS A 11 2.00 10.16 -12.70
C LYS A 11 1.00 9.25 -11.98
N LYS A 12 1.46 8.28 -11.18
CA LYS A 12 0.61 7.27 -10.52
C LYS A 12 0.53 7.49 -9.02
N LEU A 13 1.67 7.74 -8.38
CA LEU A 13 1.82 7.96 -6.95
C LEU A 13 2.81 9.10 -6.70
N SER A 14 2.41 10.34 -6.98
CA SER A 14 3.28 11.53 -6.89
C SER A 14 3.88 11.76 -5.51
N TRP A 15 3.24 11.27 -4.45
CA TRP A 15 3.71 11.36 -3.07
C TRP A 15 4.64 10.20 -2.65
N ARG A 16 4.88 9.22 -3.53
CA ARG A 16 5.78 8.07 -3.29
C ARG A 16 6.80 7.95 -4.43
N VAL A 17 7.44 9.06 -4.79
CA VAL A 17 8.55 9.08 -5.76
C VAL A 17 9.86 9.02 -5.00
N PHE A 18 10.58 7.90 -5.06
CA PHE A 18 11.80 7.66 -4.25
C PHE A 18 12.93 7.00 -5.05
N TYR A 19 12.82 7.01 -6.38
CA TYR A 19 13.90 6.61 -7.32
C TYR A 19 14.64 7.81 -7.92
N ASP A 20 14.10 9.03 -7.77
CA ASP A 20 14.67 10.22 -8.38
C ASP A 20 15.99 10.67 -7.73
N LYS A 21 16.22 10.25 -6.48
CA LYS A 21 17.46 10.49 -5.74
C LYS A 21 17.88 9.22 -5.00
N PRO A 22 19.20 8.93 -4.90
CA PRO A 22 19.71 7.89 -4.01
C PRO A 22 19.25 8.11 -2.57
N SER A 23 19.15 7.04 -1.80
CA SER A 23 19.01 7.20 -0.34
C SER A 23 20.25 7.89 0.24
N GLU A 24 20.07 8.62 1.34
CA GLU A 24 21.15 9.36 2.00
C GLU A 24 21.37 8.84 3.43
N GLY A 25 22.51 9.18 4.02
CA GLY A 25 22.85 8.79 5.39
C GLY A 25 23.55 7.42 5.51
N PRO A 26 23.75 6.93 6.75
CA PRO A 26 24.55 5.73 7.01
C PRO A 26 23.95 4.45 6.39
N ASP A 27 22.63 4.37 6.23
CA ASP A 27 21.92 3.24 5.66
C ASP A 27 21.61 3.41 4.16
N ALA A 28 22.20 4.39 3.48
CA ALA A 28 21.96 4.66 2.06
C ALA A 28 22.15 3.43 1.17
N ALA A 29 23.28 2.72 1.33
CA ALA A 29 23.57 1.53 0.55
C ALA A 29 22.59 0.38 0.81
N TRP A 30 22.06 0.29 2.04
CA TRP A 30 21.03 -0.69 2.41
C TRP A 30 19.73 -0.42 1.66
N PHE A 31 19.24 0.82 1.68
CA PHE A 31 18.01 1.17 0.98
C PHE A 31 18.14 1.17 -0.54
N ASP A 32 19.30 1.52 -1.08
CA ASP A 32 19.58 1.37 -2.51
C ASP A 32 19.48 -0.09 -2.95
N ALA A 33 20.02 -1.04 -2.17
CA ALA A 33 19.90 -2.47 -2.46
C ALA A 33 18.44 -2.94 -2.39
N VAL A 34 17.69 -2.52 -1.36
CA VAL A 34 16.26 -2.83 -1.22
C VAL A 34 15.45 -2.28 -2.40
N LYS A 35 15.59 -0.99 -2.74
CA LYS A 35 14.82 -0.34 -3.81
C LYS A 35 15.10 -0.93 -5.19
N ARG A 36 16.32 -1.43 -5.43
CA ARG A 36 16.71 -2.12 -6.67
C ARG A 36 16.35 -3.61 -6.70
N GLY A 37 15.83 -4.16 -5.60
CA GLY A 37 15.52 -5.58 -5.51
C GLY A 37 16.77 -6.48 -5.47
N ASP A 38 17.93 -5.95 -5.06
CA ASP A 38 19.17 -6.71 -4.94
C ASP A 38 19.16 -7.56 -3.66
N LEU A 39 18.42 -8.66 -3.70
CA LEU A 39 18.28 -9.59 -2.58
C LEU A 39 19.63 -10.19 -2.15
N ALA A 40 20.57 -10.36 -3.07
CA ALA A 40 21.89 -10.91 -2.74
C ALA A 40 22.68 -9.95 -1.84
N THR A 41 22.70 -8.66 -2.18
CA THR A 41 23.32 -7.63 -1.34
C THR A 41 22.58 -7.45 -0.02
N VAL A 42 21.24 -7.45 -0.04
CA VAL A 42 20.41 -7.39 1.18
C VAL A 42 20.76 -8.53 2.13
N LYS A 43 20.81 -9.78 1.65
CA LYS A 43 21.20 -10.95 2.47
C LYS A 43 22.59 -10.80 3.09
N ARG A 44 23.58 -10.33 2.31
CA ARG A 44 24.94 -10.10 2.80
C ARG A 44 24.99 -9.01 3.88
N MET A 45 24.24 -7.92 3.71
CA MET A 45 24.18 -6.84 4.70
C MET A 45 23.54 -7.30 6.02
N VAL A 46 22.45 -8.09 5.94
CA VAL A 46 21.82 -8.69 7.13
C VAL A 46 22.76 -9.64 7.85
N GLN A 47 23.50 -10.48 7.13
CA GLN A 47 24.54 -11.36 7.72
C GLN A 47 25.65 -10.57 8.43
N ASN A 48 25.90 -9.33 8.02
CA ASN A 48 26.87 -8.42 8.62
C ASN A 48 26.27 -7.52 9.71
N GLY A 49 25.04 -7.80 10.18
CA GLY A 49 24.41 -7.10 11.29
C GLY A 49 23.64 -5.83 10.91
N GLN A 50 23.21 -5.68 9.65
CA GLN A 50 22.34 -4.58 9.25
C GLN A 50 21.07 -4.53 10.11
N ASN A 51 20.74 -3.34 10.62
CA ASN A 51 19.50 -3.12 11.35
C ASN A 51 18.31 -3.16 10.37
N LEU A 52 17.43 -4.16 10.52
CA LEU A 52 16.22 -4.32 9.68
C LEU A 52 15.22 -3.19 9.88
N GLU A 53 15.22 -2.58 11.06
CA GLU A 53 14.31 -1.49 11.45
C GLU A 53 14.91 -0.11 11.19
N ALA A 54 16.05 -0.04 10.49
CA ALA A 54 16.55 1.22 9.96
C ALA A 54 15.46 1.90 9.11
N LYS A 55 15.48 3.23 9.09
CA LYS A 55 14.48 4.07 8.43
C LYS A 55 15.13 4.83 7.28
N ASP A 56 14.50 4.81 6.11
CA ASP A 56 14.94 5.55 4.94
C ASP A 56 14.57 7.04 5.09
N GLU A 57 15.31 7.73 5.95
CA GLU A 57 15.02 9.10 6.39
C GLU A 57 15.08 10.13 5.25
N ALA A 58 15.89 9.87 4.22
CA ALA A 58 15.94 10.68 3.00
C ALA A 58 14.65 10.61 2.17
N SER A 59 13.80 9.60 2.44
CA SER A 59 12.51 9.40 1.78
C SER A 59 11.35 9.58 2.79
N LEU A 60 10.47 8.59 2.93
CA LEU A 60 9.32 8.65 3.84
C LEU A 60 9.62 8.09 5.24
N GLY A 61 10.86 7.72 5.56
CA GLY A 61 11.16 7.00 6.81
C GLY A 61 10.54 5.59 6.81
N GLN A 62 10.59 4.90 5.68
CA GLN A 62 10.07 3.54 5.52
C GLN A 62 11.16 2.52 5.85
N THR A 63 10.78 1.33 6.34
CA THR A 63 11.75 0.23 6.58
C THR A 63 11.99 -0.58 5.31
N ALA A 64 12.98 -1.48 5.34
CA ALA A 64 13.26 -2.36 4.20
C ALA A 64 12.05 -3.25 3.84
N LEU A 65 11.36 -3.79 4.84
CA LEU A 65 10.19 -4.64 4.61
C LEU A 65 9.03 -3.84 4.01
N GLY A 66 8.78 -2.62 4.49
CA GLY A 66 7.77 -1.73 3.91
C GLY A 66 8.08 -1.39 2.46
N TRP A 67 9.34 -1.10 2.12
CA TRP A 67 9.75 -0.86 0.74
C TRP A 67 9.59 -2.09 -0.15
N ALA A 68 10.10 -3.25 0.28
CA ALA A 68 9.97 -4.50 -0.47
C ALA A 68 8.50 -4.86 -0.72
N ALA A 69 7.64 -4.66 0.28
CA ALA A 69 6.20 -4.92 0.18
C ALA A 69 5.49 -3.96 -0.77
N PHE A 70 5.79 -2.65 -0.69
CA PHE A 70 5.25 -1.65 -1.60
C PHE A 70 5.67 -1.90 -3.04
N ILE A 71 6.98 -2.09 -3.27
CA ILE A 71 7.54 -2.28 -4.61
C ILE A 71 7.07 -3.59 -5.22
N GLY A 72 7.01 -4.68 -4.45
CA GLY A 72 6.51 -5.96 -4.93
C GLY A 72 7.54 -7.09 -4.98
N TYR A 73 8.63 -7.00 -4.23
CA TYR A 73 9.69 -8.01 -4.18
C TYR A 73 9.33 -9.15 -3.21
N GLU A 74 8.61 -10.15 -3.69
CA GLU A 74 8.11 -11.27 -2.86
C GLU A 74 9.21 -12.04 -2.13
N ASP A 75 10.32 -12.32 -2.82
CA ASP A 75 11.48 -13.05 -2.28
C ASP A 75 12.21 -12.27 -1.18
N MET A 76 12.28 -10.94 -1.32
CA MET A 76 12.83 -10.06 -0.30
C MET A 76 11.89 -9.90 0.88
N VAL A 77 10.57 -9.82 0.66
CA VAL A 77 9.56 -9.85 1.74
C VAL A 77 9.68 -11.14 2.55
N ASP A 78 9.73 -12.29 1.88
CA ASP A 78 9.90 -13.59 2.54
C ASP A 78 11.15 -13.64 3.39
N TYR A 79 12.27 -13.19 2.81
CA TYR A 79 13.54 -13.15 3.51
C TYR A 79 13.47 -12.24 4.75
N LEU A 80 13.02 -11.00 4.60
CA LEU A 80 12.99 -10.02 5.70
C LEU A 80 12.05 -10.47 6.84
N ILE A 81 10.88 -11.04 6.52
CA ILE A 81 9.98 -11.63 7.52
C ILE A 81 10.66 -12.80 8.23
N ALA A 82 11.35 -13.68 7.49
CA ALA A 82 12.09 -14.81 8.09
C ALA A 82 13.27 -14.37 8.97
N GLN A 83 13.80 -13.15 8.77
CA GLN A 83 14.82 -12.55 9.63
C GLN A 83 14.23 -11.75 10.80
N GLY A 84 12.90 -11.71 10.96
CA GLY A 84 12.23 -11.07 12.08
C GLY A 84 11.99 -9.57 11.90
N ALA A 85 11.98 -9.05 10.67
CA ALA A 85 11.57 -7.67 10.42
C ALA A 85 10.13 -7.43 10.89
N SER A 86 9.87 -6.27 11.49
CA SER A 86 8.58 -5.93 12.07
C SER A 86 7.49 -5.74 11.01
N LEU A 87 6.36 -6.41 11.20
CA LEU A 87 5.15 -6.18 10.38
C LEU A 87 4.46 -4.85 10.72
N GLN A 88 4.80 -4.21 11.85
CA GLN A 88 4.22 -2.95 12.33
C GLN A 88 5.00 -1.71 11.88
N ALA A 89 5.83 -1.84 10.83
CA ALA A 89 6.61 -0.73 10.32
C ALA A 89 5.72 0.38 9.73
N THR A 90 5.96 1.61 10.18
CA THR A 90 5.27 2.83 9.74
C THR A 90 6.12 3.72 8.84
N ASP A 91 5.51 4.67 8.14
CA ASP A 91 6.21 5.76 7.45
C ASP A 91 5.48 7.11 7.61
N ARG A 92 6.10 8.20 7.10
CA ARG A 92 5.55 9.56 7.12
C ARG A 92 4.45 9.81 6.08
N GLY A 93 4.09 8.81 5.29
CA GLY A 93 3.09 8.87 4.21
C GLY A 93 1.84 8.05 4.51
N ASP A 94 1.41 8.05 5.78
CA ASP A 94 0.22 7.36 6.30
C ASP A 94 0.26 5.84 6.07
N VAL A 95 1.40 5.23 6.41
CA VAL A 95 1.51 3.77 6.56
C VAL A 95 1.56 3.46 8.04
N TYR A 96 0.56 2.71 8.51
CA TYR A 96 0.49 2.23 9.90
C TYR A 96 1.11 0.84 10.09
N ASN A 97 1.22 0.03 9.02
CA ASN A 97 1.89 -1.26 9.03
C ASN A 97 2.26 -1.74 7.61
N VAL A 98 2.98 -2.85 7.50
CA VAL A 98 3.44 -3.42 6.22
C VAL A 98 2.28 -3.83 5.30
N LEU A 99 1.10 -4.16 5.84
CA LEU A 99 -0.07 -4.51 5.02
C LEU A 99 -0.54 -3.31 4.19
N LYS A 100 -0.59 -2.10 4.77
CA LYS A 100 -0.90 -0.88 4.01
C LYS A 100 0.14 -0.63 2.91
N SER A 101 1.44 -0.84 3.19
CA SER A 101 2.50 -0.76 2.15
C SER A 101 2.23 -1.73 1.00
N ALA A 102 1.91 -2.99 1.29
CA ALA A 102 1.60 -4.00 0.28
C ALA A 102 0.36 -3.63 -0.55
N VAL A 103 -0.69 -3.08 0.09
CA VAL A 103 -1.93 -2.66 -0.57
C VAL A 103 -1.72 -1.43 -1.47
N LEU A 104 -0.83 -0.52 -1.10
CA LEU A 104 -0.38 0.58 -1.95
C LEU A 104 0.38 0.05 -3.18
N GLY A 105 1.08 -1.09 -3.04
CA GLY A 105 1.75 -1.81 -4.11
C GLY A 105 0.82 -2.54 -5.09
N LYS A 106 1.38 -3.13 -6.15
CA LYS A 106 0.62 -3.91 -7.15
C LYS A 106 0.57 -5.42 -6.84
N ASN A 107 1.45 -5.92 -5.98
CA ASN A 107 1.61 -7.36 -5.79
C ASN A 107 0.63 -7.92 -4.75
N THR A 108 -0.49 -8.48 -5.20
CA THR A 108 -1.50 -9.06 -4.32
C THR A 108 -1.01 -10.31 -3.55
N ASN A 109 0.01 -11.02 -4.01
CA ASN A 109 0.57 -12.15 -3.25
C ASN A 109 1.20 -11.69 -1.93
N ILE A 110 1.85 -10.52 -1.93
CA ILE A 110 2.39 -9.91 -0.71
C ILE A 110 1.24 -9.50 0.22
N VAL A 111 0.17 -8.90 -0.31
CA VAL A 111 -1.03 -8.57 0.48
C VAL A 111 -1.60 -9.81 1.16
N ARG A 112 -1.75 -10.93 0.42
CA ARG A 112 -2.23 -12.20 0.97
C ARG A 112 -1.35 -12.68 2.13
N LYS A 113 -0.04 -12.72 1.91
CA LYS A 113 0.94 -13.19 2.88
C LYS A 113 0.96 -12.35 4.16
N VAL A 114 1.04 -11.03 4.02
CA VAL A 114 1.10 -10.11 5.16
C VAL A 114 -0.24 -10.09 5.90
N TYR A 115 -1.37 -10.14 5.18
CA TYR A 115 -2.69 -10.25 5.80
C TYR A 115 -2.81 -11.52 6.65
N GLU A 116 -2.42 -12.69 6.13
CA GLU A 116 -2.50 -13.94 6.90
C GLU A 116 -1.70 -13.91 8.20
N LEU A 117 -0.58 -13.17 8.23
CA LEU A 117 0.23 -12.99 9.43
C LEU A 117 -0.37 -11.98 10.42
N LEU A 118 -1.26 -11.09 9.97
CA LEU A 118 -1.87 -10.02 10.77
C LEU A 118 -3.39 -10.19 10.97
N LYS A 119 -4.00 -11.26 10.46
CA LYS A 119 -5.45 -11.39 10.34
C LYS A 119 -6.18 -11.30 11.68
N ASP A 120 -5.58 -11.82 12.75
CA ASP A 120 -6.18 -11.81 14.09
C ASP A 120 -6.25 -10.39 14.68
N SER A 121 -5.44 -9.45 14.18
CA SER A 121 -5.42 -8.04 14.58
C SER A 121 -5.86 -7.09 13.47
N THR A 122 -6.41 -7.60 12.37
CA THR A 122 -6.79 -6.77 11.21
C THR A 122 -8.30 -6.84 10.97
N ASP A 123 -9.00 -5.77 11.33
CA ASP A 123 -10.35 -5.52 10.84
C ASP A 123 -10.28 -4.75 9.52
N LEU A 124 -10.74 -5.39 8.43
CA LEU A 124 -10.74 -4.81 7.08
C LEU A 124 -11.65 -3.59 6.93
N ASN A 125 -12.54 -3.37 7.90
CA ASN A 125 -13.53 -2.29 7.90
C ASN A 125 -13.25 -1.22 8.98
N ASP A 126 -12.14 -1.32 9.71
CA ASP A 126 -11.76 -0.32 10.70
C ASP A 126 -11.37 1.00 10.00
N GLN A 127 -12.06 2.07 10.38
CA GLN A 127 -11.85 3.44 9.86
C GLN A 127 -11.21 4.36 10.91
N SER A 128 -10.68 3.80 12.01
CA SER A 128 -10.00 4.54 13.08
C SER A 128 -8.49 4.54 12.97
N VAL A 129 -7.93 3.63 12.14
CA VAL A 129 -6.48 3.47 11.95
C VAL A 129 -5.89 4.61 11.12
N GLU A 130 -6.60 5.03 10.08
CA GLU A 130 -6.20 6.10 9.16
C GLU A 130 -6.82 7.43 9.57
N SER A 131 -6.07 8.51 9.38
CA SER A 131 -6.48 9.85 9.82
C SER A 131 -7.73 10.39 9.09
N ASP A 132 -7.94 9.96 7.86
CA ASP A 132 -9.10 10.29 7.03
C ASP A 132 -10.19 9.20 7.01
N GLY A 133 -9.95 8.09 7.72
CA GLY A 133 -10.81 6.92 7.78
C GLY A 133 -10.87 6.10 6.51
N GLU A 134 -9.84 6.14 5.66
CA GLU A 134 -9.71 5.21 4.56
C GLU A 134 -9.58 3.75 5.03
N THR A 135 -10.29 2.83 4.36
CA THR A 135 -10.05 1.39 4.52
C THR A 135 -9.04 0.89 3.49
N LEU A 136 -8.43 -0.29 3.71
CA LEU A 136 -7.55 -0.92 2.72
C LEU A 136 -8.22 -1.11 1.35
N LEU A 137 -9.54 -1.34 1.31
CA LEU A 137 -10.29 -1.46 0.07
C LEU A 137 -10.35 -0.13 -0.71
N MET A 138 -10.55 0.99 0.00
CA MET A 138 -10.53 2.33 -0.61
C MET A 138 -9.15 2.65 -1.18
N VAL A 139 -8.10 2.36 -0.40
CA VAL A 139 -6.70 2.56 -0.83
C VAL A 139 -6.41 1.75 -2.09
N ALA A 140 -6.79 0.47 -2.12
CA ALA A 140 -6.60 -0.40 -3.28
C ALA A 140 -7.35 0.13 -4.51
N ALA A 141 -8.61 0.58 -4.35
CA ALA A 141 -9.41 1.13 -5.43
C ALA A 141 -8.84 2.45 -5.99
N SER A 142 -8.42 3.35 -5.09
CA SER A 142 -7.77 4.63 -5.39
C SER A 142 -6.46 4.45 -6.17
N ASN A 143 -5.78 3.31 -6.01
CA ASN A 143 -4.52 3.00 -6.68
C ASN A 143 -4.65 1.99 -7.84
N ASN A 144 -5.87 1.70 -8.27
CA ASN A 144 -6.20 0.74 -9.33
C ASN A 144 -5.61 -0.67 -9.11
N ARG A 145 -5.66 -1.17 -7.87
CA ARG A 145 -5.13 -2.50 -7.51
C ARG A 145 -6.24 -3.56 -7.63
N ILE A 146 -6.62 -3.87 -8.87
CA ILE A 146 -7.77 -4.73 -9.21
C ILE A 146 -7.77 -6.06 -8.44
N GLU A 147 -6.66 -6.80 -8.50
CA GLU A 147 -6.55 -8.11 -7.84
C GLU A 147 -6.58 -7.99 -6.32
N THR A 148 -6.01 -6.93 -5.76
CA THR A 148 -6.09 -6.63 -4.32
C THR A 148 -7.52 -6.31 -3.91
N VAL A 149 -8.27 -5.52 -4.69
CA VAL A 149 -9.70 -5.26 -4.43
C VAL A 149 -10.51 -6.56 -4.49
N LYS A 150 -10.31 -7.40 -5.50
CA LYS A 150 -10.97 -8.73 -5.58
C LYS A 150 -10.69 -9.56 -4.33
N TYR A 151 -9.43 -9.58 -3.88
CA TYR A 151 -9.01 -10.32 -2.69
C TYR A 151 -9.67 -9.77 -1.42
N LEU A 152 -9.57 -8.47 -1.16
CA LEU A 152 -10.18 -7.84 0.03
C LEU A 152 -11.70 -8.05 0.08
N LEU A 153 -12.39 -7.94 -1.05
CA LEU A 153 -13.82 -8.24 -1.13
C LEU A 153 -14.13 -9.71 -0.83
N SER A 154 -13.27 -10.64 -1.23
CA SER A 154 -13.43 -12.08 -0.91
C SER A 154 -13.26 -12.39 0.57
N LEU A 155 -12.57 -11.50 1.32
CA LEU A 155 -12.41 -11.56 2.77
C LEU A 155 -13.51 -10.81 3.53
N GLY A 156 -14.49 -10.21 2.84
CA GLY A 156 -15.59 -9.49 3.48
C GLY A 156 -15.37 -8.00 3.73
N ALA A 157 -14.40 -7.36 3.07
CA ALA A 157 -14.29 -5.90 3.10
C ALA A 157 -15.56 -5.24 2.51
N ASN A 158 -16.06 -4.20 3.19
CA ASN A 158 -17.28 -3.50 2.80
C ASN A 158 -17.01 -2.42 1.74
N PRO A 159 -17.54 -2.55 0.50
CA PRO A 159 -17.30 -1.58 -0.57
C PRO A 159 -18.06 -0.26 -0.42
N ASN A 160 -18.99 -0.17 0.53
CA ASN A 160 -19.91 0.95 0.69
C ASN A 160 -19.58 1.87 1.86
N LEU A 161 -18.47 1.61 2.59
CA LEU A 161 -17.96 2.59 3.54
C LEU A 161 -17.51 3.85 2.79
N VAL A 162 -17.48 4.96 3.53
CA VAL A 162 -16.91 6.23 3.08
C VAL A 162 -15.92 6.73 4.13
N THR A 163 -14.83 7.34 3.69
CA THR A 163 -13.89 8.09 4.54
C THR A 163 -14.59 8.90 5.62
N THR A 164 -14.04 8.94 6.83
CA THR A 164 -14.66 9.57 7.99
C THR A 164 -14.23 11.01 8.21
N THR A 165 -13.24 11.50 7.45
CA THR A 165 -12.79 12.91 7.54
C THR A 165 -13.94 13.89 7.38
N GLN A 166 -13.99 14.88 8.25
CA GLN A 166 -14.97 15.96 8.23
C GLN A 166 -14.46 17.21 7.51
N ASP A 167 -13.18 17.25 7.15
CA ASP A 167 -12.63 18.38 6.41
C ASP A 167 -13.07 18.31 4.94
N THR A 168 -14.08 19.10 4.61
CA THR A 168 -14.66 19.18 3.26
C THR A 168 -13.68 19.67 2.19
N LYS A 169 -12.50 20.16 2.57
CA LYS A 169 -11.45 20.62 1.64
C LYS A 169 -10.51 19.49 1.22
N LEU A 170 -10.49 18.38 1.95
CA LEU A 170 -9.65 17.24 1.59
C LEU A 170 -10.24 16.46 0.41
N GLY A 171 -9.37 16.03 -0.51
CA GLY A 171 -9.78 15.17 -1.62
C GLY A 171 -10.36 13.83 -1.16
N ALA A 172 -9.99 13.40 0.05
CA ALA A 172 -10.53 12.22 0.73
C ALA A 172 -11.97 12.42 1.21
N TYR A 173 -12.50 13.66 1.31
CA TYR A 173 -13.84 13.88 1.86
C TYR A 173 -14.95 13.12 1.11
N ASN A 174 -15.72 12.36 1.87
CA ASN A 174 -16.86 11.57 1.40
C ASN A 174 -16.50 10.70 0.17
N GLN A 175 -15.43 9.91 0.31
CA GLN A 175 -14.96 8.98 -0.71
C GLN A 175 -15.24 7.53 -0.31
N SER A 176 -15.89 6.77 -1.20
CA SER A 176 -15.93 5.31 -1.17
C SER A 176 -14.90 4.73 -2.16
N ALA A 177 -14.74 3.40 -2.16
CA ALA A 177 -13.94 2.72 -3.18
C ALA A 177 -14.41 3.05 -4.60
N LEU A 178 -15.73 3.13 -4.84
CA LEU A 178 -16.28 3.44 -6.15
C LEU A 178 -16.06 4.91 -6.53
N SER A 179 -16.24 5.86 -5.61
CA SER A 179 -16.00 7.27 -5.93
C SER A 179 -14.52 7.55 -6.24
N TYR A 180 -13.58 6.87 -5.58
CA TYR A 180 -12.16 6.93 -5.96
C TYR A 180 -11.91 6.36 -7.36
N ALA A 181 -12.50 5.21 -7.69
CA ALA A 181 -12.38 4.63 -9.02
C ALA A 181 -12.97 5.54 -10.12
N CYS A 182 -14.07 6.24 -9.82
CA CYS A 182 -14.69 7.22 -10.72
C CYS A 182 -13.80 8.47 -10.91
N THR A 183 -13.41 9.12 -9.80
CA THR A 183 -12.65 10.38 -9.84
C THR A 183 -11.27 10.23 -10.48
N ARG A 184 -10.65 9.05 -10.36
CA ARG A 184 -9.34 8.74 -10.97
C ARG A 184 -9.43 8.08 -12.35
N ASN A 185 -10.64 7.92 -12.89
CA ASN A 185 -10.88 7.32 -14.20
C ASN A 185 -10.29 5.90 -14.34
N HIS A 186 -10.63 5.00 -13.41
CA HIS A 186 -10.24 3.59 -13.42
C HIS A 186 -11.41 2.70 -13.92
N PRO A 187 -11.65 2.57 -15.24
CA PRO A 187 -12.88 1.95 -15.76
C PRO A 187 -13.04 0.48 -15.38
N GLU A 188 -11.96 -0.30 -15.34
CA GLU A 188 -12.01 -1.70 -14.90
C GLU A 188 -12.38 -1.81 -13.41
N MET A 189 -11.84 -0.92 -12.58
CA MET A 189 -12.15 -0.87 -11.15
C MET A 189 -13.61 -0.44 -10.91
N GLN A 190 -14.12 0.53 -11.68
CA GLN A 190 -15.52 0.94 -11.64
C GLN A 190 -16.43 -0.25 -11.94
N LYS A 191 -16.17 -0.96 -13.04
CA LYS A 191 -16.94 -2.16 -13.43
C LYS A 191 -16.92 -3.21 -12.32
N LEU A 192 -15.74 -3.54 -11.79
CA LEU A 192 -15.59 -4.51 -10.71
C LEU A 192 -16.43 -4.12 -9.48
N LEU A 193 -16.35 -2.86 -9.04
CA LEU A 193 -17.04 -2.41 -7.84
C LEU A 193 -18.57 -2.36 -8.06
N ILE A 194 -19.04 -1.94 -9.24
CA ILE A 194 -20.45 -1.93 -9.61
C ILE A 194 -21.02 -3.36 -9.64
N GLU A 195 -20.31 -4.33 -10.23
CA GLU A 195 -20.69 -5.74 -10.21
C GLU A 195 -20.81 -6.30 -8.78
N ARG A 196 -20.09 -5.70 -7.84
CA ARG A 196 -20.12 -6.03 -6.40
C ARG A 196 -21.07 -5.14 -5.60
N LYS A 197 -22.00 -4.46 -6.29
CA LYS A 197 -23.06 -3.61 -5.71
C LYS A 197 -22.50 -2.46 -4.86
N ALA A 198 -21.32 -1.95 -5.20
CA ALA A 198 -20.81 -0.72 -4.60
C ALA A 198 -21.68 0.46 -5.04
N ILE A 199 -21.92 1.39 -4.12
CA ILE A 199 -22.71 2.59 -4.34
C ILE A 199 -21.77 3.80 -4.30
N ASN A 200 -21.98 4.70 -5.26
CA ASN A 200 -21.39 6.02 -5.22
C ASN A 200 -22.20 6.84 -4.22
N HIS A 201 -21.63 7.06 -3.03
CA HIS A 201 -22.33 7.73 -1.94
C HIS A 201 -22.73 9.17 -2.27
N ARG A 202 -22.11 9.80 -3.27
CA ARG A 202 -22.45 11.15 -3.72
C ARG A 202 -23.71 11.19 -4.59
N THR A 203 -23.99 10.12 -5.33
CA THR A 203 -25.14 10.04 -6.26
C THR A 203 -26.23 9.08 -5.79
N GLY A 204 -25.92 8.20 -4.83
CA GLY A 204 -26.79 7.12 -4.37
C GLY A 204 -26.96 5.99 -5.39
N LYS A 205 -26.21 6.01 -6.50
CA LYS A 205 -26.32 5.03 -7.59
C LYS A 205 -25.10 4.11 -7.64
N SER A 206 -25.26 2.94 -8.25
CA SER A 206 -24.14 2.06 -8.59
C SER A 206 -23.53 2.48 -9.93
N SER A 207 -23.09 3.74 -10.01
CA SER A 207 -22.53 4.36 -11.21
C SER A 207 -21.63 5.55 -10.85
N CYS A 208 -20.78 5.97 -11.79
CA CYS A 208 -20.07 7.25 -11.68
C CYS A 208 -20.95 8.46 -11.98
N GLU A 209 -22.06 8.25 -12.69
CA GLU A 209 -23.16 9.20 -12.96
C GLU A 209 -24.18 9.30 -11.82
#